data_AF-A0A9W8PD03-F1
#
_entry.id   AF-A0A9W8PD03-F1
#
_cell.length_a   1.000
_cell.length_b   1.000
_cell.length_c   1.000
_cell.angle_alpha   90.00
_cell.angle_beta   90.00
_cell.angle_gamma   90.00
#
_symmetry.space_group_name_H-M   'P 1'
#
loop_
_entity.id
_entity.type
_entity.pdbx_description
1 polymer ?
#
loop_
_entity_poly.entity_id
_entity_poly.type
_entity_poly.pdbx_seq_one_letter_code
_entity_poly.pdbx_strand_id
1 'polypeptide(L)'
;MSPPAAISPPSRSAELATSTSTKLPVVASKNVNTKTVEEMLGNWDSFKFAPIRESQVSRAMTRRYFKDLDNYAESDIVIIGAGSCGLSAAYILGKKRPDLKIAIIEASVSPGGGAWLGGQLFSAMIMRKPADAFLDEVGVPYEDEGNYVVVKHAALFTSTIMSKVLAMPNIKLFNATCVEDLITRPSDEGVRIAGVVTNWTL
;
A
#
# COMPACT_ATOMS: atom_id res chain seq x y z
N MET A 1 20.38 12.20 42.55
CA MET A 1 18.97 12.63 42.55
C MET A 1 18.43 12.39 41.16
N SER A 2 17.59 11.37 40.99
CA SER A 2 16.96 11.08 39.70
C SER A 2 15.92 12.16 39.37
N PRO A 3 15.79 12.60 38.11
CA PRO A 3 14.80 13.60 37.74
C PRO A 3 13.37 13.04 37.92
N PRO A 4 12.36 13.89 38.20
CA PRO A 4 10.99 13.45 38.42
C PRO A 4 10.39 12.88 37.13
N ALA A 5 9.67 11.76 37.26
CA ALA A 5 8.91 11.18 36.16
C ALA A 5 7.75 12.10 35.80
N ALA A 6 7.64 12.45 34.52
CA ALA A 6 6.49 13.17 33.99
C ALA A 6 5.27 12.25 34.02
N ILE A 7 4.31 12.57 34.89
CA ILE A 7 2.99 11.95 34.89
C ILE A 7 2.09 12.75 33.93
N SER A 8 1.87 12.20 32.74
CA SER A 8 0.90 12.77 31.80
C SER A 8 -0.52 12.66 32.37
N PRO A 9 -1.37 13.69 32.21
CA PRO A 9 -2.76 13.62 32.63
C PRO A 9 -3.54 12.56 31.82
N PRO A 10 -4.64 12.02 32.37
CA PRO A 10 -5.44 10.98 31.74
C PRO A 10 -5.96 11.45 30.37
N SER A 11 -5.59 10.71 29.32
CA SER A 11 -5.97 10.99 27.94
C SER A 11 -7.45 10.69 27.70
N ARG A 12 -8.12 11.54 26.92
CA ARG A 12 -9.36 11.13 26.24
C ARG A 12 -8.95 10.17 25.13
N SER A 13 -9.37 8.91 25.22
CA SER A 13 -9.23 7.97 24.12
C SER A 13 -9.97 8.50 22.90
N ALA A 14 -9.32 8.54 21.74
CA ALA A 14 -9.98 8.89 20.50
C ALA A 14 -11.07 7.86 20.19
N GLU A 15 -12.30 8.32 19.93
CA GLU A 15 -13.37 7.46 19.45
C GLU A 15 -13.04 6.97 18.04
N LEU A 16 -13.35 5.70 17.77
CA LEU A 16 -13.26 5.15 16.42
C LEU A 16 -14.12 6.02 15.49
N ALA A 17 -13.51 6.61 14.46
CA ALA A 17 -14.26 7.18 13.35
C ALA A 17 -15.21 6.08 12.83
N THR A 18 -16.52 6.31 12.93
CA THR A 18 -17.54 5.36 12.45
C THR A 18 -17.31 5.13 10.97
N SER A 19 -16.69 4.01 10.62
CA SER A 19 -16.42 3.67 9.24
C SER A 19 -17.75 3.32 8.58
N THR A 20 -18.22 4.17 7.67
CA THR A 20 -19.09 3.70 6.59
C THR A 20 -18.32 2.58 5.89
N SER A 21 -18.84 1.35 5.99
CA SER A 21 -18.33 0.16 5.35
C SER A 21 -18.28 0.36 3.83
N THR A 22 -17.22 0.97 3.30
CA THR A 22 -16.86 0.83 1.89
C THR A 22 -16.32 -0.58 1.72
N LYS A 23 -17.25 -1.53 1.50
CA LYS A 23 -16.92 -2.86 1.01
C LYS A 23 -16.08 -2.68 -0.26
N LEU A 24 -14.85 -3.16 -0.24
CA LEU A 24 -14.05 -3.32 -1.46
C LEU A 24 -14.87 -4.14 -2.47
N PRO A 25 -14.84 -3.82 -3.76
CA PRO A 25 -15.65 -4.50 -4.75
C PRO A 25 -15.15 -5.94 -4.89
N VAL A 26 -15.82 -6.87 -4.21
CA VAL A 26 -15.65 -8.31 -4.45
C VAL A 26 -16.32 -8.59 -5.79
N VAL A 27 -15.53 -8.94 -6.80
CA VAL A 27 -16.07 -9.45 -8.07
C VAL A 27 -16.70 -10.81 -7.78
N ALA A 28 -18.00 -10.81 -7.50
CA ALA A 28 -18.78 -12.02 -7.28
C ALA A 28 -18.90 -12.80 -8.59
N SER A 29 -18.29 -13.98 -8.65
CA SER A 29 -18.56 -14.95 -9.71
C SER A 29 -19.94 -15.56 -9.48
N LYS A 30 -20.83 -15.43 -10.47
CA LYS A 30 -22.26 -15.81 -10.37
C LYS A 30 -22.56 -17.32 -10.22
N ASN A 31 -21.55 -18.19 -10.11
CA ASN A 31 -21.74 -19.66 -10.13
C ASN A 31 -20.89 -20.43 -9.10
N VAL A 32 -20.60 -19.84 -7.94
CA VAL A 32 -19.86 -20.55 -6.87
C VAL A 32 -20.75 -20.64 -5.63
N ASN A 33 -20.93 -21.86 -5.12
CA ASN A 33 -21.56 -22.12 -3.83
C ASN A 33 -20.61 -21.60 -2.74
N THR A 34 -20.66 -20.30 -2.45
CA THR A 34 -19.74 -19.63 -1.53
C THR A 34 -20.13 -19.96 -0.09
N LYS A 35 -19.28 -20.71 0.60
CA LYS A 35 -19.39 -20.93 2.05
C LYS A 35 -18.90 -19.71 2.82
N THR A 36 -19.57 -19.34 3.90
CA THR A 36 -19.09 -18.28 4.80
C THR A 36 -17.96 -18.78 5.70
N VAL A 37 -17.21 -17.87 6.32
CA VAL A 37 -16.17 -18.24 7.28
C VAL A 37 -16.78 -18.96 8.48
N GLU A 38 -17.94 -18.49 8.93
CA GLU A 38 -18.71 -19.05 10.05
C GLU A 38 -19.14 -20.50 9.74
N GLU A 39 -19.55 -20.79 8.51
CA GLU A 39 -19.93 -22.15 8.09
C GLU A 39 -18.73 -23.12 8.00
N MET A 40 -17.53 -22.60 7.75
CA MET A 40 -16.31 -23.40 7.68
C MET A 40 -15.64 -23.57 9.05
N LEU A 41 -15.95 -22.69 10.01
CA LEU A 41 -15.31 -22.66 11.32
C LEU A 41 -15.52 -23.98 12.08
N GLY A 42 -14.43 -24.59 12.53
CA GLY A 42 -14.46 -25.85 13.29
C GLY A 42 -14.61 -27.12 12.45
N ASN A 43 -14.90 -27.01 11.15
CA ASN A 43 -15.16 -28.14 10.25
C ASN A 43 -13.90 -28.64 9.52
N TRP A 44 -12.75 -28.66 10.22
CA TRP A 44 -11.43 -28.96 9.64
C TRP A 44 -11.32 -30.39 9.07
N ASP A 45 -11.95 -31.37 9.70
CA ASP A 45 -11.91 -32.78 9.25
C ASP A 45 -12.61 -32.99 7.91
N SER A 46 -13.57 -32.13 7.57
CA SER A 46 -14.32 -32.16 6.31
C SER A 46 -13.83 -31.14 5.28
N PHE A 47 -12.85 -30.32 5.65
CA PHE A 47 -12.35 -29.25 4.81
C PHE A 47 -11.54 -29.81 3.64
N LYS A 48 -11.86 -29.36 2.43
CA LYS A 48 -11.10 -29.69 1.23
C LYS A 48 -11.14 -28.54 0.24
N PHE A 49 -9.99 -28.23 -0.35
CA PHE A 49 -9.92 -27.33 -1.50
C PHE A 49 -10.49 -28.01 -2.75
N ALA A 50 -10.94 -27.19 -3.70
CA ALA A 50 -11.25 -27.68 -5.03
C ALA A 50 -9.97 -28.23 -5.70
N PRO A 51 -10.07 -29.28 -6.54
CA PRO A 51 -8.92 -29.82 -7.26
C PRO A 51 -8.33 -28.78 -8.23
N ILE A 52 -7.00 -28.75 -8.34
CA ILE A 52 -6.25 -27.85 -9.23
C ILE A 52 -4.99 -28.54 -9.75
N ARG A 53 -4.49 -28.12 -10.91
CA ARG A 53 -3.21 -28.54 -11.49
C ARG A 53 -2.20 -27.39 -11.46
N GLU A 54 -0.93 -27.71 -11.22
CA GLU A 54 0.18 -26.76 -11.08
C GLU A 54 0.29 -25.82 -12.30
N SER A 55 0.11 -26.37 -13.51
CA SER A 55 0.13 -25.57 -14.74
C SER A 55 -0.97 -24.51 -14.82
N GLN A 56 -2.12 -24.71 -14.15
CA GLN A 56 -3.18 -23.70 -14.08
C GLN A 56 -2.71 -22.51 -13.24
N VAL A 57 -2.02 -22.77 -12.13
CA VAL A 57 -1.46 -21.73 -11.24
C VAL A 57 -0.37 -20.95 -11.96
N SER A 58 0.61 -21.64 -12.58
CA SER A 58 1.69 -21.01 -13.35
C SER A 58 1.13 -20.11 -14.47
N ARG A 59 0.22 -20.62 -15.29
CA ARG A 59 -0.42 -19.86 -16.38
C ARG A 59 -1.26 -18.69 -15.88
N ALA A 60 -1.94 -18.86 -14.74
CA ALA A 60 -2.77 -17.80 -14.16
C ALA A 60 -1.92 -16.59 -13.72
N MET A 61 -0.75 -16.84 -13.13
CA MET A 61 0.17 -15.79 -12.71
C MET A 61 0.87 -15.14 -13.91
N THR A 62 1.50 -15.94 -14.77
CA THR A 62 2.29 -15.40 -15.90
C THR A 62 1.41 -14.62 -16.87
N ARG A 63 0.22 -15.10 -17.21
CA ARG A 63 -0.70 -14.35 -18.11
C ARG A 63 -1.05 -12.97 -17.56
N ARG A 64 -1.24 -12.84 -16.25
CA ARG A 64 -1.55 -11.54 -15.61
C ARG A 64 -0.33 -10.65 -15.58
N TYR A 65 0.81 -11.19 -15.16
CA TYR A 65 2.04 -10.42 -15.08
C TYR A 65 2.50 -9.90 -16.45
N PHE A 66 2.42 -10.71 -17.51
CA PHE A 66 2.71 -10.26 -18.88
C PHE A 66 1.71 -9.23 -19.39
N LYS A 67 0.42 -9.35 -19.04
CA LYS A 67 -0.57 -8.32 -19.36
C LYS A 67 -0.23 -6.99 -18.68
N ASP A 68 0.21 -7.04 -17.42
CA ASP A 68 0.63 -5.83 -16.70
C ASP A 68 1.90 -5.24 -17.33
N LEU A 69 2.90 -6.06 -17.67
CA LEU A 69 4.12 -5.61 -18.35
C LEU A 69 3.81 -4.92 -19.68
N ASP A 70 2.96 -5.51 -20.51
CA ASP A 70 2.56 -4.95 -21.80
C ASP A 70 1.79 -3.62 -21.62
N ASN A 71 0.81 -3.60 -20.71
CA ASN A 71 -0.02 -2.41 -20.47
C ASN A 71 0.74 -1.22 -19.86
N TYR A 72 1.76 -1.49 -19.05
CA TYR A 72 2.56 -0.47 -18.35
C TYR A 72 3.94 -0.23 -18.98
N ALA A 73 4.29 -0.90 -20.08
CA ALA A 73 5.49 -0.59 -20.86
C ALA A 73 5.53 0.89 -21.29
N GLU A 74 4.36 1.49 -21.51
CA GLU A 74 4.15 2.92 -21.58
C GLU A 74 3.16 3.34 -20.49
N SER A 75 3.63 4.08 -19.49
CA SER A 75 2.83 4.53 -18.33
C SER A 75 2.73 6.05 -18.31
N ASP A 76 1.63 6.59 -17.76
CA ASP A 76 1.47 8.03 -17.61
C ASP A 76 2.34 8.58 -16.48
N ILE A 77 2.46 7.82 -15.38
CA ILE A 77 3.24 8.16 -14.21
C ILE A 77 4.02 6.94 -13.74
N VAL A 78 5.30 7.15 -13.42
CA VAL A 78 6.15 6.17 -12.74
C VAL A 78 6.57 6.72 -11.37
N ILE A 79 6.29 5.97 -10.31
CA ILE A 79 6.71 6.26 -8.93
C ILE A 79 7.81 5.27 -8.56
N ILE A 80 9.01 5.80 -8.26
CA ILE A 80 10.16 4.99 -7.88
C ILE A 80 10.24 4.96 -6.35
N GLY A 81 10.04 3.78 -5.78
CA GLY A 81 10.02 3.52 -4.33
C GLY A 81 8.61 3.59 -3.74
N ALA A 82 8.16 2.49 -3.15
CA ALA A 82 6.90 2.33 -2.44
C ALA A 82 7.04 2.54 -0.91
N GLY A 83 7.84 3.53 -0.50
CA GLY A 83 7.91 4.00 0.89
C GLY A 83 6.68 4.83 1.29
N SER A 84 6.66 5.37 2.52
CA SER A 84 5.57 6.24 3.00
C SER A 84 5.27 7.39 2.03
N CYS A 85 6.30 8.07 1.52
CA CYS A 85 6.15 9.18 0.57
C CYS A 85 5.56 8.70 -0.77
N GLY A 86 6.15 7.67 -1.37
CA GLY A 86 5.70 7.13 -2.66
C GLY A 86 4.27 6.58 -2.62
N LEU A 87 3.91 5.86 -1.56
CA LEU A 87 2.53 5.38 -1.35
C LEU A 87 1.54 6.52 -1.12
N SER A 88 1.95 7.59 -0.41
CA SER A 88 1.11 8.77 -0.22
C SER A 88 0.86 9.53 -1.53
N ALA A 89 1.90 9.69 -2.34
CA ALA A 89 1.79 10.27 -3.68
C ALA A 89 0.90 9.41 -4.59
N ALA A 90 1.13 8.08 -4.60
CA ALA A 90 0.33 7.14 -5.37
C ALA A 90 -1.15 7.18 -4.98
N TYR A 91 -1.46 7.22 -3.68
CA TYR A 91 -2.83 7.29 -3.18
C TYR A 91 -3.55 8.55 -3.69
N ILE A 92 -2.93 9.73 -3.55
CA ILE A 92 -3.53 10.99 -3.98
C ILE A 92 -3.67 11.04 -5.50
N LEU A 93 -2.64 10.63 -6.26
CA LEU A 93 -2.68 10.62 -7.72
C LEU A 93 -3.73 9.65 -8.26
N GLY A 94 -3.74 8.40 -7.77
CA GLY A 94 -4.70 7.38 -8.21
C GLY A 94 -6.14 7.78 -7.92
N LYS A 95 -6.40 8.38 -6.75
CA LYS A 95 -7.74 8.88 -6.40
C LYS A 95 -8.16 10.08 -7.25
N LYS A 96 -7.28 11.05 -7.48
CA LYS A 96 -7.61 12.29 -8.21
C LYS A 96 -7.64 12.12 -9.73
N ARG A 97 -6.87 11.17 -10.26
CA ARG A 97 -6.70 10.92 -11.69
C ARG A 97 -6.89 9.43 -11.99
N PRO A 98 -8.13 8.91 -11.83
CA PRO A 98 -8.44 7.51 -12.09
C PRO A 98 -8.24 7.11 -13.56
N ASP A 99 -8.08 8.09 -14.46
CA ASP A 99 -7.81 7.93 -15.88
C ASP A 99 -6.33 7.63 -16.20
N LEU A 100 -5.40 7.92 -15.29
CA LEU A 100 -3.96 7.75 -15.52
C LEU A 100 -3.46 6.39 -15.06
N LYS A 101 -2.59 5.76 -15.88
CA LYS A 101 -1.84 4.55 -15.55
C LYS A 101 -0.62 4.88 -14.70
N ILE A 102 -0.64 4.44 -13.44
CA ILE A 102 0.42 4.72 -12.46
C ILE A 102 1.19 3.42 -12.17
N ALA A 103 2.44 3.34 -12.62
CA ALA A 103 3.35 2.27 -12.26
C ALA A 103 4.15 2.65 -11.01
N ILE A 104 4.15 1.77 -9.99
CA ILE A 104 5.02 1.88 -8.83
C ILE A 104 6.12 0.83 -8.97
N ILE A 105 7.37 1.27 -9.01
CA ILE A 105 8.55 0.40 -9.07
C ILE A 105 9.18 0.36 -7.68
N GLU A 106 9.22 -0.82 -7.07
CA GLU A 106 9.76 -1.02 -5.72
C GLU A 106 10.84 -2.10 -5.72
N ALA A 107 12.03 -1.73 -5.23
CA ALA A 107 13.18 -2.63 -5.25
C ALA A 107 12.99 -3.82 -4.30
N SER A 108 12.45 -3.61 -3.10
CA SER A 108 12.26 -4.69 -2.13
C SER A 108 11.09 -5.60 -2.53
N VAL A 109 11.14 -6.86 -2.07
CA VAL A 109 9.97 -7.75 -2.16
C VAL A 109 8.80 -7.16 -1.37
N SER A 110 9.07 -6.67 -0.15
CA SER A 110 8.08 -6.00 0.68
C SER A 110 8.10 -4.48 0.45
N PRO A 111 7.03 -3.87 -0.10
CA PRO A 111 6.88 -2.42 -0.11
C PRO A 111 6.73 -1.84 1.29
N GLY A 112 6.72 -0.51 1.40
CA GLY A 112 6.57 0.24 2.65
C GLY A 112 7.85 0.95 3.10
N GLY A 113 9.03 0.52 2.60
CA GLY A 113 10.32 1.10 2.93
C GLY A 113 10.56 1.16 4.44
N GLY A 114 11.00 2.31 4.95
CA GLY A 114 11.26 2.51 6.39
C GLY A 114 10.01 2.69 7.26
N ALA A 115 8.79 2.68 6.71
CA ALA A 115 7.57 3.00 7.44
C ALA A 115 6.93 1.80 8.17
N TRP A 116 7.69 0.73 8.37
CA TRP A 116 7.24 -0.42 9.15
C TRP A 116 7.47 -0.25 10.66
N LEU A 117 8.41 0.62 11.05
CA LEU A 117 8.78 0.91 12.43
C LEU A 117 8.94 2.42 12.65
N GLY A 118 8.98 2.82 13.92
CA GLY A 118 9.46 4.12 14.37
C GLY A 118 10.98 4.13 14.58
N GLY A 119 11.46 5.06 15.40
CA GLY A 119 12.88 5.16 15.74
C GLY A 119 13.37 3.99 16.61
N GLN A 120 14.63 3.60 16.44
CA GLN A 120 15.31 2.60 17.28
C GLN A 120 14.55 1.25 17.39
N LEU A 121 13.88 0.84 16.30
CA LEU A 121 13.07 -0.38 16.21
C LEU A 121 11.78 -0.38 17.07
N PHE A 122 11.40 0.75 17.66
CA PHE A 122 10.10 0.88 18.32
C PHE A 122 8.94 0.99 17.31
N SER A 123 7.72 0.84 17.78
CA SER A 123 6.55 0.70 16.91
C SER A 123 5.87 2.01 16.54
N ALA A 124 5.75 2.95 17.48
CA ALA A 124 4.92 4.14 17.35
C ALA A 124 5.38 5.05 16.21
N MET A 125 4.42 5.56 15.41
CA MET A 125 4.68 6.52 14.34
C MET A 125 4.13 7.88 14.74
N ILE A 126 5.02 8.84 14.85
CA ILE A 126 4.69 10.23 15.18
C ILE A 126 4.50 11.02 13.89
N MET A 127 3.39 11.75 13.79
CA MET A 127 3.12 12.71 12.72
C MET A 127 2.79 14.08 13.31
N ARG A 128 3.56 15.11 12.96
CA ARG A 128 3.28 16.48 13.39
C ARG A 128 2.10 17.04 12.61
N LYS A 129 1.25 17.84 13.25
CA LYS A 129 0.15 18.53 12.58
C LYS A 129 0.71 19.53 11.54
N PRO A 130 0.07 19.70 10.37
CA PRO A 130 -1.27 19.23 10.01
C PRO A 130 -1.32 17.87 9.27
N ALA A 131 -0.35 16.96 9.48
CA ALA A 131 -0.33 15.67 8.78
C ALA A 131 -1.43 14.68 9.23
N ASP A 132 -2.05 14.94 10.38
CA ASP A 132 -3.23 14.24 10.89
C ASP A 132 -4.40 14.28 9.91
N ALA A 133 -4.58 15.38 9.17
CA ALA A 133 -5.58 15.46 8.10
C ALA A 133 -5.42 14.36 7.02
N PHE A 134 -4.18 13.92 6.77
CA PHE A 134 -3.94 12.81 5.85
C PHE A 134 -4.27 11.45 6.48
N LEU A 135 -4.03 11.29 7.79
CA LEU A 135 -4.43 10.08 8.52
C LEU A 135 -5.95 9.90 8.52
N ASP A 136 -6.70 10.99 8.70
CA ASP A 136 -8.16 11.00 8.56
C ASP A 136 -8.61 10.56 7.16
N GLU A 137 -8.01 11.15 6.12
CA GLU A 137 -8.28 10.83 4.71
C GLU A 137 -8.01 9.35 4.39
N VAL A 138 -6.91 8.77 4.90
CA VAL A 138 -6.62 7.34 4.69
C VAL A 138 -7.35 6.44 5.69
N GLY A 139 -7.97 6.98 6.73
CA GLY A 139 -8.70 6.24 7.76
C GLY A 139 -7.78 5.47 8.72
N VAL A 140 -6.65 6.04 9.10
CA VAL A 140 -5.71 5.47 10.08
C VAL A 140 -5.93 6.14 11.43
N PRO A 141 -6.34 5.39 12.47
CA PRO A 141 -6.57 5.97 13.79
C PRO A 141 -5.26 6.38 14.46
N TYR A 142 -5.33 7.43 15.27
CA TYR A 142 -4.20 7.98 16.01
C TYR A 142 -4.64 8.53 17.38
N GLU A 143 -3.66 8.72 18.26
CA GLU A 143 -3.79 9.41 19.54
C GLU A 143 -3.29 10.85 19.38
N ASP A 144 -4.05 11.85 19.85
CA ASP A 144 -3.72 13.26 19.70
C ASP A 144 -2.96 13.80 20.93
N GLU A 145 -1.76 14.33 20.71
CA GLU A 145 -0.83 14.86 21.71
C GLU A 145 -0.61 16.38 21.55
N GLY A 146 -1.57 17.08 20.95
CA GLY A 146 -1.55 18.52 20.74
C GLY A 146 -0.92 18.91 19.41
N ASN A 147 0.40 19.15 19.38
CA ASN A 147 1.12 19.59 18.17
C ASN A 147 1.48 18.43 17.21
N TYR A 148 1.24 17.20 17.63
CA TYR A 148 1.49 15.99 16.88
C TYR A 148 0.48 14.92 17.28
N VAL A 149 0.40 13.88 16.47
CA VAL A 149 -0.40 12.69 16.71
C VAL A 149 0.47 11.45 16.64
N VAL A 150 0.01 10.37 17.27
CA VAL A 150 0.74 9.11 17.37
C VAL A 150 -0.13 7.98 16.83
N VAL A 151 0.30 7.36 15.74
CA VAL A 151 -0.29 6.10 15.26
C VAL A 151 0.33 4.97 16.07
N LYS A 152 -0.51 4.11 16.65
CA LYS A 152 -0.09 3.03 17.56
C LYS A 152 1.07 2.16 17.05
N HIS A 153 1.12 1.95 15.73
CA HIS A 153 2.21 1.26 15.06
C HIS A 153 2.38 1.79 13.64
N ALA A 154 3.62 2.07 13.22
CA ALA A 154 3.98 2.48 11.85
C ALA A 154 3.40 1.55 10.77
N ALA A 155 3.45 0.23 11.01
CA ALA A 155 2.82 -0.79 10.18
C ALA A 155 1.31 -0.58 9.94
N LEU A 156 0.56 0.01 10.89
CA LEU A 156 -0.86 0.29 10.70
C LEU A 156 -1.09 1.34 9.61
N PHE A 157 -0.30 2.42 9.62
CA PHE A 157 -0.34 3.41 8.55
C PHE A 157 0.02 2.78 7.21
N THR A 158 1.17 2.10 7.16
CA THR A 158 1.75 1.56 5.92
C THR A 158 0.87 0.48 5.29
N SER A 159 0.34 -0.45 6.08
CA SER A 159 -0.57 -1.49 5.56
C SER A 159 -1.91 -0.92 5.09
N THR A 160 -2.46 0.06 5.81
CA THR A 160 -3.75 0.67 5.45
C THR A 160 -3.64 1.43 4.14
N ILE A 161 -2.65 2.32 4.00
CA ILE A 161 -2.48 3.10 2.77
C ILE A 161 -2.14 2.19 1.58
N MET A 162 -1.29 1.19 1.78
CA MET A 162 -0.93 0.22 0.76
C MET A 162 -2.15 -0.57 0.27
N SER A 163 -3.02 -1.03 1.19
CA SER A 163 -4.26 -1.71 0.84
C SER A 163 -5.16 -0.83 -0.04
N LYS A 164 -5.30 0.46 0.30
CA LYS A 164 -6.10 1.40 -0.47
C LYS A 164 -5.50 1.69 -1.85
N VAL A 165 -4.18 1.88 -1.94
CA VAL A 165 -3.45 2.10 -3.20
C VAL A 165 -3.60 0.88 -4.12
N LEU A 166 -3.37 -0.33 -3.61
CA LEU A 166 -3.43 -1.57 -4.40
C LEU A 166 -4.85 -1.95 -4.83
N ALA A 167 -5.88 -1.41 -4.18
CA ALA A 167 -7.27 -1.60 -4.60
C ALA A 167 -7.67 -0.71 -5.79
N MET A 168 -6.87 0.30 -6.15
CA MET A 168 -7.17 1.19 -7.27
C MET A 168 -6.89 0.50 -8.61
N PRO A 169 -7.83 0.52 -9.57
CA PRO A 169 -7.70 -0.23 -10.83
C PRO A 169 -6.63 0.32 -11.78
N ASN A 170 -6.18 1.56 -11.56
CA ASN A 170 -5.25 2.30 -12.40
C ASN A 170 -3.81 2.34 -11.83
N ILE A 171 -3.55 1.58 -10.76
CA ILE A 171 -2.24 1.47 -10.14
C ILE A 171 -1.73 0.03 -10.30
N LYS A 172 -0.45 -0.09 -10.68
CA LYS A 172 0.27 -1.36 -10.66
C LYS A 172 1.53 -1.24 -9.82
N LEU A 173 1.69 -2.17 -8.87
CA LEU A 173 2.93 -2.36 -8.12
C LEU A 173 3.79 -3.43 -8.80
N PHE A 174 5.00 -3.04 -9.19
CA PHE A 174 6.10 -3.91 -9.58
C PHE A 174 7.15 -3.90 -8.45
N ASN A 175 6.90 -4.71 -7.43
CA ASN A 175 7.87 -4.98 -6.35
C ASN A 175 8.92 -6.00 -6.81
N ALA A 176 10.01 -6.13 -6.04
CA ALA A 176 11.21 -6.87 -6.44
C ALA A 176 11.84 -6.38 -7.77
N THR A 177 11.58 -5.13 -8.14
CA THR A 177 12.02 -4.52 -9.40
C THR A 177 12.75 -3.21 -9.08
N CYS A 178 14.01 -3.10 -9.50
CA CYS A 178 14.84 -1.93 -9.28
C CYS A 178 14.82 -1.02 -10.52
N VAL A 179 14.91 0.29 -10.30
CA VAL A 179 15.27 1.25 -11.36
C VAL A 179 16.79 1.40 -11.33
N GLU A 180 17.45 1.01 -12.42
CA GLU A 180 18.92 1.02 -12.53
C GLU A 180 19.43 2.27 -13.27
N ASP A 181 18.61 2.88 -14.12
CA ASP A 181 18.95 4.08 -14.87
C ASP A 181 17.69 4.85 -15.32
N LEU A 182 17.89 6.02 -15.94
CA LEU A 182 16.83 6.87 -16.48
C LEU A 182 16.86 6.88 -18.00
N ILE A 183 15.68 6.77 -18.61
CA ILE A 183 15.53 7.01 -20.05
C ILE A 183 15.47 8.52 -20.25
N THR A 184 16.40 9.08 -21.03
CA THR A 184 16.48 10.52 -21.29
C THR A 184 16.26 10.85 -22.77
N ARG A 185 15.80 12.07 -23.04
CA ARG A 185 15.67 12.64 -24.38
C ARG A 185 16.19 14.09 -24.39
N PRO A 186 16.87 14.52 -25.46
CA PRO A 186 17.14 15.94 -25.68
C PRO A 186 15.83 16.73 -25.83
N SER A 187 15.85 17.98 -25.38
CA SER A 187 14.75 18.95 -25.50
C SER A 187 15.33 20.36 -25.60
N ASP A 188 14.50 21.32 -26.00
CA ASP A 188 14.91 22.73 -26.16
C ASP A 188 15.40 23.35 -24.83
N GLU A 189 14.95 22.83 -23.69
CA GLU A 189 15.33 23.26 -22.33
C GLU A 189 16.45 22.41 -21.71
N GLY A 190 17.04 21.47 -22.46
CA GLY A 190 18.09 20.57 -21.99
C GLY A 190 17.67 19.10 -22.02
N VAL A 191 17.91 18.35 -20.95
CA VAL A 191 17.63 16.91 -20.89
C VAL A 191 16.31 16.65 -20.17
N ARG A 192 15.38 15.95 -20.84
CA ARG A 192 14.10 15.52 -20.27
C ARG A 192 14.16 14.03 -19.90
N ILE A 193 13.65 13.70 -18.72
CA ILE A 193 13.38 12.30 -18.33
C ILE A 193 12.12 11.82 -19.07
N ALA A 194 12.24 10.68 -19.76
CA ALA A 194 11.19 10.08 -20.58
C ALA A 194 10.84 8.64 -20.14
N GLY A 195 11.42 8.15 -19.04
CA GLY A 195 11.13 6.84 -18.49
C GLY A 195 12.23 6.33 -17.56
N VAL A 196 12.16 5.05 -17.22
CA VAL A 196 13.09 4.36 -16.32
C VAL A 196 13.61 3.09 -16.97
N VAL A 197 14.85 2.73 -16.66
CA VAL A 197 15.43 1.42 -16.99
C VAL A 197 15.26 0.52 -15.77
N THR A 198 14.55 -0.60 -15.94
CA THR A 198 14.20 -1.49 -14.83
C THR A 198 14.79 -2.88 -14.99
N ASN A 199 15.14 -3.49 -13.87
CA ASN A 199 15.56 -4.88 -13.79
C ASN A 199 15.07 -5.52 -12.48
N TRP A 200 15.23 -6.83 -12.34
CA TRP A 200 14.99 -7.49 -11.06
C TRP A 200 16.02 -7.04 -10.03
N THR A 201 15.60 -6.85 -8.79
CA THR A 201 16.52 -6.56 -7.69
C THR A 201 17.48 -7.74 -7.45
N LEU A 202 18.75 -7.42 -7.23
CA LEU A 202 19.82 -8.38 -6.88
C LEU A 202 19.71 -8.89 -5.44
#